data_AF-A0A661K5J1-F1
#
_entry.id   AF-A0A661K5J1-F1
#
_cell.length_a   1.000
_cell.length_b   1.000
_cell.length_c   1.000
_cell.angle_alpha   90.00
_cell.angle_beta   90.00
_cell.angle_gamma   90.00
#
_symmetry.space_group_name_H-M   'P 1'
#
loop_
_entity.id
_entity.type
_entity.pdbx_description
1 polymer ?
#
loop_
_entity_poly.entity_id
_entity_poly.type
_entity_poly.pdbx_seq_one_letter_code
_entity_poly.pdbx_strand_id
1 'polypeptide(L)'
;MDEFLDYLWIKILMIIKYITAFLDALFSPLNAVGPGFAIFVIVCITFAMARFFSRYKTKRLIRLEKEFIHWYNLRQEAMKCEDYEKGKLLAKNVDQAKLNRVYYDYFFERFMVTLLTKYLPIFSMLAYVNEAYKPDNLLKMIGKTYIYKFGKYHGKPIEAGAVFVFFVAYLIVSSGWFVLKFIYSRLKPSKAKSSDRDMQDNPDNK
;
A
#
# COMPACT_ATOMS: atom_id res chain seq x y z
N MET A 1 -17.74 -4.50 -33.11
CA MET A 1 -16.82 -4.19 -32.00
C MET A 1 -17.61 -3.91 -30.72
N ASP A 2 -18.72 -3.18 -30.82
CA ASP A 2 -19.57 -2.84 -29.67
C ASP A 2 -20.20 -4.08 -29.01
N GLU A 3 -20.72 -5.04 -29.77
CA GLU A 3 -21.32 -6.26 -29.19
C GLU A 3 -20.35 -7.09 -28.33
N PHE A 4 -19.07 -7.17 -28.72
CA PHE A 4 -18.06 -7.86 -27.92
C PHE A 4 -17.76 -7.11 -26.62
N LEU A 5 -17.62 -5.78 -26.71
CA LEU A 5 -17.37 -4.93 -25.54
C LEU A 5 -18.57 -4.94 -24.59
N ASP A 6 -19.79 -4.89 -25.11
CA ASP A 6 -21.02 -4.99 -24.33
C ASP A 6 -21.14 -6.34 -23.63
N TYR A 7 -20.86 -7.44 -24.34
CA TYR A 7 -20.87 -8.77 -23.75
C TYR A 7 -19.83 -8.91 -22.63
N LEU A 8 -18.61 -8.40 -22.86
CA LEU A 8 -17.54 -8.39 -21.87
C LEU A 8 -17.89 -7.51 -20.67
N TRP A 9 -18.52 -6.35 -20.90
CA TRP A 9 -18.99 -5.44 -19.87
C TRP A 9 -20.07 -6.09 -18.99
N ILE A 10 -21.05 -6.77 -19.59
CA ILE A 10 -22.10 -7.50 -18.86
C ILE A 10 -21.48 -8.60 -17.97
N LYS A 11 -20.46 -9.32 -18.46
CA LYS A 11 -19.74 -10.30 -17.62
C LYS A 11 -19.05 -9.67 -16.43
N ILE A 12 -18.36 -8.55 -16.64
CA ILE A 12 -17.70 -7.82 -15.54
C ILE A 12 -18.76 -7.35 -14.52
N LEU A 13 -19.88 -6.79 -14.99
CA LEU A 13 -20.97 -6.37 -14.11
C LEU A 13 -21.54 -7.52 -13.30
N MET A 14 -21.71 -8.71 -13.88
CA MET A 14 -22.15 -9.89 -13.14
C MET A 14 -21.15 -10.27 -12.04
N ILE A 15 -19.86 -10.32 -12.37
CA ILE A 15 -18.80 -10.62 -11.39
C ILE A 15 -18.83 -9.61 -10.25
N ILE A 16 -18.92 -8.32 -10.55
CA ILE A 16 -19.00 -7.25 -9.53
C ILE A 16 -20.23 -7.48 -8.64
N LYS A 17 -21.41 -7.75 -9.22
CA LYS A 17 -22.63 -8.03 -8.45
C LYS A 17 -22.49 -9.24 -7.52
N TYR A 18 -21.84 -10.31 -7.98
CA TYR A 18 -21.57 -11.46 -7.13
C TYR A 18 -20.62 -11.13 -5.99
N ILE A 19 -19.56 -10.36 -6.27
CA ILE A 19 -18.62 -9.89 -5.24
C ILE A 19 -19.36 -9.02 -4.22
N THR A 20 -20.18 -8.06 -4.66
CA THR A 20 -20.92 -7.19 -3.73
C THR A 20 -21.89 -7.99 -2.87
N ALA A 21 -22.63 -8.95 -3.45
CA ALA A 21 -23.54 -9.80 -2.69
C ALA A 21 -22.79 -10.67 -1.66
N PHE A 22 -21.62 -11.18 -2.02
CA PHE A 22 -20.75 -11.90 -1.10
C PHE A 22 -20.27 -11.00 0.05
N LEU A 23 -19.82 -9.78 -0.25
CA LEU A 23 -19.38 -8.82 0.77
C LEU A 23 -20.54 -8.39 1.68
N ASP A 24 -21.74 -8.19 1.12
CA ASP A 24 -22.94 -7.87 1.89
C ASP A 24 -23.31 -9.00 2.84
N ALA A 25 -23.26 -10.25 2.39
CA ALA A 25 -23.46 -11.41 3.26
C ALA A 25 -22.41 -11.49 4.38
N LEU A 26 -21.16 -11.14 4.07
CA LEU A 26 -20.05 -11.15 5.02
C LEU A 26 -20.15 -10.04 6.07
N PHE A 27 -20.56 -8.83 5.68
CA PHE A 27 -20.56 -7.64 6.54
C PHE A 27 -21.93 -7.29 7.14
N SER A 28 -23.02 -7.86 6.63
CA SER A 28 -24.37 -7.66 7.19
C SER A 28 -24.46 -7.93 8.71
N PRO A 29 -23.85 -9.00 9.26
CA PRO A 29 -23.88 -9.22 10.71
C PRO A 29 -23.21 -8.10 11.52
N LEU A 30 -22.19 -7.45 10.95
CA LEU A 30 -21.47 -6.34 11.60
C LEU A 30 -22.28 -5.04 11.60
N ASN A 31 -23.20 -4.89 10.64
CA ASN A 31 -24.08 -3.71 10.58
C ASN A 31 -25.06 -3.63 11.75
N ALA A 32 -25.36 -4.75 12.41
CA ALA A 32 -26.19 -4.76 13.62
C ALA A 32 -25.56 -3.96 14.78
N VAL A 33 -24.23 -3.93 14.86
CA VAL A 33 -23.48 -3.13 15.86
C VAL A 33 -23.41 -1.66 15.46
N GLY A 34 -23.44 -1.38 14.16
CA GLY A 34 -23.52 -0.06 13.58
C GLY A 34 -22.59 0.12 12.38
N PRO A 35 -22.97 0.95 11.39
CA PRO A 35 -22.24 1.10 10.14
C PRO A 35 -20.82 1.64 10.32
N GLY A 36 -20.59 2.48 11.34
CA GLY A 36 -19.24 2.96 11.67
C GLY A 36 -18.29 1.84 12.09
N PHE A 37 -18.77 0.89 12.90
CA PHE A 37 -17.98 -0.27 13.32
C PHE A 37 -17.73 -1.22 12.15
N ALA A 38 -18.74 -1.48 11.32
CA ALA A 38 -18.59 -2.29 10.12
C ALA A 38 -17.53 -1.71 9.17
N ILE A 39 -17.56 -0.38 8.91
CA ILE A 39 -16.54 0.29 8.11
C ILE A 39 -15.15 0.17 8.74
N PHE A 40 -15.03 0.29 10.06
CA PHE A 40 -13.74 0.11 10.74
C PHE A 40 -13.16 -1.31 10.56
N VAL A 41 -14.01 -2.33 10.65
CA VAL A 41 -13.61 -3.73 10.39
C VAL A 41 -13.19 -3.92 8.93
N ILE A 42 -13.97 -3.39 7.98
CA ILE A 42 -13.62 -3.41 6.55
C ILE A 42 -12.25 -2.77 6.32
N VAL A 43 -11.99 -1.62 6.93
CA VAL A 43 -10.70 -0.93 6.83
C VAL A 43 -9.57 -1.78 7.41
N CYS A 44 -9.74 -2.40 8.57
CA CYS A 44 -8.73 -3.30 9.16
C CYS A 44 -8.38 -4.46 8.21
N ILE A 45 -9.40 -5.10 7.64
CA ILE A 45 -9.22 -6.19 6.67
C ILE A 45 -8.53 -5.68 5.41
N THR A 46 -8.96 -4.54 4.88
CA THR A 46 -8.39 -3.91 3.69
C THR A 46 -6.91 -3.60 3.90
N PHE A 47 -6.55 -3.02 5.05
CA PHE A 47 -5.17 -2.72 5.41
C PHE A 47 -4.33 -4.01 5.54
N ALA A 48 -4.88 -5.05 6.15
CA ALA A 48 -4.22 -6.35 6.26
C ALA A 48 -4.00 -7.00 4.88
N MET A 49 -5.01 -6.97 4.00
CA MET A 49 -4.92 -7.48 2.62
C MET A 49 -3.89 -6.71 1.80
N ALA A 50 -3.94 -5.37 1.79
CA ALA A 50 -2.95 -4.55 1.10
C ALA A 50 -1.53 -4.80 1.63
N ARG A 51 -1.39 -5.03 2.93
CA ARG A 51 -0.10 -5.39 3.55
C ARG A 51 0.36 -6.81 3.18
N PHE A 52 -0.56 -7.75 3.02
CA PHE A 52 -0.26 -9.10 2.58
C PHE A 52 0.16 -9.10 1.11
N PHE A 53 -0.60 -8.43 0.24
CA PHE A 53 -0.30 -8.36 -1.19
C PHE A 53 0.99 -7.59 -1.49
N SER A 54 1.29 -6.52 -0.74
CA SER A 54 2.53 -5.77 -0.93
C SER A 54 3.81 -6.55 -0.58
N ARG A 55 3.70 -7.76 0.02
CA ARG A 55 4.86 -8.65 0.20
C ARG A 55 5.28 -9.37 -1.08
N TYR A 56 4.38 -9.50 -2.05
CA TYR A 56 4.69 -10.19 -3.30
C TYR A 56 5.54 -9.28 -4.18
N LYS A 57 6.79 -9.69 -4.42
CA LYS A 57 7.68 -9.09 -5.41
C LYS A 57 7.84 -10.06 -6.57
N THR A 58 7.69 -9.59 -7.80
CA THR A 58 7.95 -10.41 -8.99
C THR A 58 9.45 -10.69 -9.09
N LYS A 59 9.82 -11.87 -9.64
CA LYS A 59 11.23 -12.20 -9.91
C LYS A 59 11.89 -11.17 -10.83
N ARG A 60 11.11 -10.60 -11.76
CA ARG A 60 11.54 -9.56 -12.70
C ARG A 60 11.83 -8.24 -11.99
N LEU A 61 10.98 -7.79 -11.08
CA LEU A 61 11.22 -6.59 -10.26
C LEU A 61 12.54 -6.70 -9.47
N ILE A 62 12.82 -7.86 -8.85
CA ILE A 62 14.06 -8.08 -8.11
C ILE A 62 15.29 -8.02 -9.03
N ARG A 63 15.17 -8.55 -10.26
CA ARG A 63 16.26 -8.50 -11.25
C ARG A 63 16.52 -7.06 -11.70
N LEU A 64 15.47 -6.33 -12.05
CA LEU A 64 15.57 -4.92 -12.47
C LEU A 64 16.15 -4.04 -11.36
N GLU A 65 15.80 -4.29 -10.10
CA GLU A 65 16.40 -3.59 -8.95
C GLU A 65 17.92 -3.79 -8.88
N LYS A 66 18.39 -5.03 -9.06
CA LYS A 66 19.82 -5.34 -9.07
C LYS A 66 20.54 -4.71 -10.25
N GLU A 67 19.96 -4.81 -11.45
CA GLU A 67 20.51 -4.19 -12.65
C GLU A 67 20.59 -2.66 -12.50
N PHE A 68 19.53 -2.04 -11.98
CA PHE A 68 19.51 -0.60 -11.73
C PHE A 68 20.63 -0.18 -10.76
N ILE A 69 20.75 -0.87 -9.62
CA ILE A 69 21.80 -0.57 -8.63
C ILE A 69 23.20 -0.74 -9.24
N HIS A 70 23.40 -1.78 -10.04
CA HIS A 70 24.69 -2.01 -10.70
C HIS A 70 25.06 -0.86 -11.65
N TRP A 71 24.18 -0.50 -12.58
CA TRP A 71 24.43 0.58 -13.54
C TRP A 71 24.52 1.95 -12.87
N TYR A 72 23.76 2.16 -11.79
CA TYR A 72 23.83 3.38 -10.99
C TYR A 72 25.19 3.52 -10.31
N ASN A 73 25.71 2.45 -9.70
CA ASN A 73 27.02 2.45 -9.07
C ASN A 73 28.14 2.67 -10.10
N LEU A 74 28.05 2.03 -11.28
CA LEU A 74 29.02 2.24 -12.36
C LEU A 74 29.06 3.70 -12.84
N ARG A 75 27.89 4.36 -12.92
CA ARG A 75 27.82 5.79 -13.19
C ARG A 75 28.50 6.61 -12.09
N GLN A 76 28.28 6.27 -10.82
CA GLN A 76 28.93 6.96 -9.70
C GLN A 76 30.45 6.78 -9.71
N GLU A 77 30.94 5.61 -10.09
CA GLU A 77 32.38 5.36 -10.27
C GLU A 77 32.96 6.16 -11.43
N ALA A 78 32.26 6.24 -12.56
CA ALA A 78 32.68 7.07 -13.70
C ALA A 78 32.80 8.56 -13.32
N MET A 79 31.91 9.06 -12.45
CA MET A 79 31.95 10.45 -11.95
C MET A 79 33.08 10.70 -10.93
N LYS A 80 33.74 9.65 -10.41
CA LYS A 80 34.89 9.76 -9.51
C LYS A 80 36.24 9.73 -10.24
N CYS A 81 36.26 9.62 -11.57
CA CYS A 81 37.49 9.72 -12.35
C CYS A 81 38.20 11.07 -12.09
N GLU A 82 39.53 11.03 -12.02
CA GLU A 82 40.37 12.22 -11.81
C GLU A 82 40.16 13.28 -12.90
N ASP A 83 39.97 12.83 -14.15
CA ASP A 83 39.56 13.68 -15.25
C ASP A 83 38.03 13.82 -15.28
N TYR A 84 37.57 15.00 -14.84
CA TYR A 84 36.17 15.35 -14.76
C TYR A 84 35.46 15.31 -16.13
N GLU A 85 36.08 15.80 -17.20
CA GLU A 85 35.43 15.84 -18.52
C GLU A 85 35.24 14.43 -19.07
N LYS A 86 36.27 13.60 -18.93
CA LYS A 86 36.22 12.18 -19.31
C LYS A 86 35.19 11.41 -18.47
N GLY A 87 35.17 11.63 -17.16
CA GLY A 87 34.19 11.03 -16.25
C GLY A 87 32.75 11.38 -16.61
N LYS A 88 32.50 12.64 -16.96
CA LYS A 88 31.18 13.12 -17.41
C LYS A 88 30.73 12.46 -18.72
N LEU A 89 31.62 12.30 -19.69
CA LEU A 89 31.31 11.61 -20.94
C LEU A 89 31.02 10.12 -20.72
N LEU A 90 31.79 9.46 -19.85
CA LEU A 90 31.55 8.07 -19.46
C LEU A 90 30.20 7.90 -18.78
N ALA A 91 29.86 8.77 -17.83
CA ALA A 91 28.55 8.77 -17.17
C ALA A 91 27.40 8.96 -18.17
N LYS A 92 27.55 9.88 -19.13
CA LYS A 92 26.55 10.10 -20.19
C LYS A 92 26.37 8.86 -21.07
N ASN A 93 27.45 8.17 -21.40
CA ASN A 93 27.39 6.93 -22.19
C ASN A 93 26.69 5.81 -21.41
N VAL A 94 26.95 5.68 -20.10
CA VAL A 94 26.26 4.73 -19.22
C VAL A 94 24.76 5.03 -19.14
N ASP A 95 24.40 6.30 -19.03
CA ASP A 95 23.02 6.77 -19.02
C ASP A 95 22.27 6.40 -20.31
N GLN A 96 22.87 6.70 -21.47
CA GLN A 96 22.28 6.45 -22.78
C GLN A 96 22.24 4.96 -23.14
N ALA A 97 23.27 4.20 -22.78
CA ALA A 97 23.37 2.79 -23.15
C ALA A 97 22.39 1.91 -22.38
N LYS A 98 22.23 2.15 -21.07
CA LYS A 98 21.50 1.20 -20.23
C LYS A 98 20.76 1.80 -19.03
N LEU A 99 21.35 2.76 -18.31
CA LEU A 99 20.77 3.18 -17.03
C LEU A 99 19.38 3.80 -17.19
N ASN A 100 19.14 4.65 -18.20
CA ASN A 100 17.81 5.23 -18.41
C ASN A 100 16.74 4.17 -18.70
N ARG A 101 17.04 3.20 -19.56
CA ARG A 101 16.10 2.13 -19.89
C ARG A 101 15.76 1.28 -18.68
N VAL A 102 16.79 0.83 -17.96
CA VAL A 102 16.61 0.01 -16.75
C VAL A 102 15.87 0.79 -15.65
N TYR A 103 16.13 2.09 -15.53
CA TYR A 103 15.40 2.98 -14.62
C TYR A 103 13.90 2.99 -14.93
N TYR A 104 13.51 3.24 -16.18
CA TYR A 104 12.09 3.27 -16.54
C TYR A 104 11.43 1.91 -16.38
N ASP A 105 12.08 0.83 -16.82
CA ASP A 105 11.54 -0.53 -16.65
C ASP A 105 11.32 -0.87 -15.16
N TYR A 106 12.31 -0.57 -14.31
CA TYR A 106 12.22 -0.77 -12.86
C TYR A 106 11.11 0.10 -12.24
N PHE A 107 11.07 1.39 -12.60
CA PHE A 107 10.08 2.34 -12.09
C PHE A 107 8.66 1.91 -12.45
N PHE A 108 8.39 1.62 -13.72
CA PHE A 108 7.07 1.22 -14.18
C PHE A 108 6.64 -0.10 -13.56
N GLU A 109 7.53 -1.08 -13.47
CA GLU A 109 7.18 -2.36 -12.84
C GLU A 109 6.87 -2.18 -11.35
N ARG A 110 7.70 -1.41 -10.63
CA ARG A 110 7.45 -1.10 -9.22
C ARG A 110 6.15 -0.34 -9.02
N PHE A 111 5.86 0.62 -9.90
CA PHE A 111 4.62 1.39 -9.89
C PHE A 111 3.40 0.49 -10.10
N MET A 112 3.42 -0.36 -11.14
CA MET A 112 2.31 -1.28 -11.46
C MET A 112 2.07 -2.30 -10.35
N VAL A 113 3.13 -2.91 -9.80
CA VAL A 113 3.01 -3.83 -8.67
C VAL A 113 2.41 -3.12 -7.47
N THR A 114 2.83 -1.89 -7.18
CA THR A 114 2.28 -1.12 -6.05
C THR A 114 0.81 -0.74 -6.29
N LEU A 115 0.46 -0.36 -7.52
CA LEU A 115 -0.93 -0.07 -7.92
C LEU A 115 -1.83 -1.27 -7.67
N LEU A 116 -1.42 -2.45 -8.13
CA LEU A 116 -2.20 -3.68 -8.00
C LEU A 116 -2.23 -4.23 -6.57
N THR A 117 -1.13 -4.16 -5.83
CA THR A 117 -1.02 -4.83 -4.52
C THR A 117 -1.46 -3.94 -3.36
N LYS A 118 -1.34 -2.62 -3.49
CA LYS A 118 -1.64 -1.67 -2.40
C LYS A 118 -2.88 -0.85 -2.70
N TYR A 119 -2.95 -0.21 -3.86
CA TYR A 119 -4.00 0.76 -4.15
C TYR A 119 -5.31 0.10 -4.60
N LEU A 120 -5.23 -0.96 -5.42
CA LEU A 120 -6.42 -1.65 -5.92
C LEU A 120 -7.31 -2.20 -4.80
N PRO A 121 -6.79 -2.94 -3.78
CA PRO A 121 -7.63 -3.39 -2.67
C PRO A 121 -8.30 -2.24 -1.91
N ILE A 122 -7.58 -1.13 -1.71
CA ILE A 122 -8.09 0.06 -1.01
C ILE A 122 -9.23 0.69 -1.81
N PHE A 123 -9.02 0.92 -3.10
CA PHE A 123 -10.04 1.55 -3.96
C PHE A 123 -11.25 0.65 -4.18
N SER A 124 -11.06 -0.67 -4.31
CA SER A 124 -12.16 -1.62 -4.42
C SER A 124 -13.03 -1.60 -3.16
N MET A 125 -12.42 -1.64 -1.97
CA MET A 125 -13.17 -1.59 -0.71
C MET A 125 -13.79 -0.22 -0.44
N LEU A 126 -13.12 0.86 -0.85
CA LEU A 126 -13.69 2.20 -0.80
C LEU A 126 -14.94 2.32 -1.68
N ALA A 127 -14.89 1.80 -2.91
CA ALA A 127 -16.02 1.78 -3.82
C ALA A 127 -17.19 0.95 -3.24
N TYR A 128 -16.88 -0.22 -2.68
CA TYR A 128 -17.86 -1.04 -1.97
C TYR A 128 -18.51 -0.27 -0.81
N VAL A 129 -17.71 0.34 0.07
CA VAL A 129 -18.22 1.11 1.22
C VAL A 129 -19.06 2.30 0.77
N ASN A 130 -18.65 2.99 -0.30
CA ASN A 130 -19.43 4.09 -0.85
C ASN A 130 -20.81 3.64 -1.33
N GLU A 131 -20.91 2.48 -2.00
CA GLU A 131 -22.17 1.95 -2.49
C GLU A 131 -23.03 1.33 -1.38
N ALA A 132 -22.43 0.50 -0.52
CA ALA A 132 -23.13 -0.20 0.56
C ALA A 132 -23.72 0.76 1.59
N TYR A 133 -22.99 1.84 1.92
CA TYR A 133 -23.38 2.82 2.93
C TYR A 133 -23.74 4.19 2.33
N LYS A 134 -24.27 4.20 1.10
CA LYS A 134 -24.90 5.40 0.55
C LYS A 134 -26.12 5.82 1.38
N PRO A 135 -26.51 7.11 1.37
CA PRO A 135 -27.60 7.62 2.22
C PRO A 135 -28.91 6.81 2.13
N ASP A 136 -29.30 6.37 0.93
CA ASP A 136 -30.52 5.58 0.71
C ASP A 136 -30.45 4.21 1.40
N ASN A 137 -29.27 3.59 1.40
CA ASN A 137 -29.06 2.28 2.03
C ASN A 137 -28.96 2.44 3.56
N LEU A 138 -28.30 3.49 4.04
CA LEU A 138 -28.26 3.82 5.46
C LEU A 138 -29.67 4.09 6.00
N LEU A 139 -30.50 4.80 5.24
CA LEU A 139 -31.89 5.07 5.63
C LEU A 139 -32.68 3.76 5.77
N LYS A 140 -32.46 2.78 4.88
CA LYS A 140 -33.06 1.45 4.98
C LYS A 140 -32.52 0.62 6.15
N MET A 141 -31.22 0.70 6.43
CA MET A 141 -30.56 -0.14 7.44
C MET A 141 -30.75 0.39 8.87
N ILE A 142 -30.66 1.71 9.07
CA ILE A 142 -30.62 2.34 10.40
C ILE A 142 -31.60 3.52 10.55
N GLY A 143 -32.39 3.84 9.52
CA GLY A 143 -33.34 4.96 9.55
C GLY A 143 -32.70 6.34 9.49
N LYS A 144 -31.41 6.44 9.15
CA LYS A 144 -30.64 7.70 9.09
C LYS A 144 -29.86 7.79 7.79
N THR A 145 -29.67 9.00 7.26
CA THR A 145 -28.90 9.24 6.03
C THR A 145 -27.40 9.37 6.26
N TYR A 146 -26.96 9.41 7.51
CA TYR A 146 -25.57 9.68 7.91
C TYR A 146 -25.07 8.66 8.93
N ILE A 147 -23.74 8.46 8.96
CA ILE A 147 -23.08 7.58 9.93
C ILE A 147 -22.76 8.36 11.21
N TYR A 148 -22.11 9.51 11.07
CA TYR A 148 -21.84 10.43 12.17
C TYR A 148 -22.31 11.84 11.83
N LYS A 149 -22.67 12.58 12.86
CA LYS A 149 -23.11 13.96 12.78
C LYS A 149 -22.24 14.79 13.71
N PHE A 150 -21.49 15.74 13.18
CA PHE A 150 -20.57 16.56 13.96
C PHE A 150 -20.94 18.03 13.85
N GLY A 151 -21.06 18.71 14.99
CA GLY A 151 -21.24 20.16 15.08
C GLY A 151 -22.45 20.73 14.32
N LYS A 152 -22.49 22.06 14.26
CA LYS A 152 -23.38 22.83 13.40
C LYS A 152 -22.51 23.85 12.68
N TYR A 153 -22.54 23.87 11.35
CA TYR A 153 -21.90 24.92 10.55
C TYR A 153 -23.01 25.71 9.85
N HIS A 154 -23.11 27.00 10.16
CA HIS A 154 -24.23 27.86 9.74
C HIS A 154 -25.63 27.24 9.98
N GLY A 155 -25.83 26.62 11.15
CA GLY A 155 -27.12 26.03 11.53
C GLY A 155 -27.46 24.69 10.86
N LYS A 156 -26.68 24.24 9.85
CA LYS A 156 -26.81 22.91 9.26
C LYS A 156 -25.81 21.95 9.92
N PRO A 157 -26.24 20.73 10.27
CA PRO A 157 -25.32 19.74 10.80
C PRO A 157 -24.37 19.22 9.72
N ILE A 158 -23.10 19.00 10.07
CA ILE A 158 -22.15 18.34 9.15
C ILE A 158 -22.36 16.83 9.27
N GLU A 159 -22.80 16.22 8.19
CA GLU A 159 -23.02 14.79 8.09
C GLU A 159 -21.79 14.12 7.49
N ALA A 160 -21.21 13.17 8.23
CA ALA A 160 -20.08 12.38 7.76
C ALA A 160 -20.58 11.20 6.93
N GLY A 161 -20.28 11.25 5.63
CA GLY A 161 -20.55 10.15 4.70
C GLY A 161 -19.58 8.97 4.87
N ALA A 162 -19.94 7.82 4.30
CA ALA A 162 -19.19 6.57 4.41
C ALA A 162 -17.72 6.67 3.94
N VAL A 163 -17.49 7.40 2.85
CA VAL A 163 -16.14 7.66 2.31
C VAL A 163 -15.28 8.40 3.33
N PHE A 164 -15.82 9.43 3.98
CA PHE A 164 -15.08 10.20 4.98
C PHE A 164 -14.73 9.32 6.19
N VAL A 165 -15.70 8.55 6.69
CA VAL A 165 -15.47 7.62 7.81
C VAL A 165 -14.42 6.57 7.44
N PHE A 166 -14.47 6.03 6.22
CA PHE A 166 -13.46 5.09 5.72
C PHE A 166 -12.05 5.69 5.72
N PHE A 167 -11.88 6.91 5.21
CA PHE A 167 -10.58 7.59 5.20
C PHE A 167 -10.05 7.85 6.60
N VAL A 168 -10.89 8.36 7.50
CA VAL A 168 -10.50 8.62 8.90
C VAL A 168 -10.10 7.31 9.58
N ALA A 169 -10.92 6.25 9.46
CA ALA A 169 -10.61 4.95 10.01
C ALA A 169 -9.30 4.39 9.43
N TYR A 170 -9.06 4.53 8.12
CA TYR A 170 -7.84 4.06 7.47
C TYR A 170 -6.60 4.80 7.98
N LEU A 171 -6.69 6.11 8.19
CA LEU A 171 -5.63 6.90 8.80
C LEU A 171 -5.33 6.46 10.24
N ILE A 172 -6.37 6.19 11.04
CA ILE A 172 -6.21 5.69 12.41
C ILE A 172 -5.50 4.34 12.41
N VAL A 173 -5.94 3.38 11.59
CA VAL A 173 -5.32 2.05 11.49
C VAL A 173 -3.86 2.14 11.03
N SER A 174 -3.59 2.94 10.00
CA SER A 174 -2.23 3.15 9.49
C SER A 174 -1.32 3.80 10.54
N SER A 175 -1.84 4.80 11.27
CA SER A 175 -1.08 5.49 12.34
C SER A 175 -0.84 4.57 13.53
N GLY A 176 -1.85 3.81 13.97
CA GLY A 176 -1.72 2.84 15.05
C GLY A 176 -0.65 1.79 14.73
N TRP A 177 -0.60 1.30 13.49
CA TRP A 177 0.45 0.39 13.04
C TRP A 177 1.85 1.02 13.09
N PHE A 178 1.98 2.30 12.72
CA PHE A 178 3.25 3.03 12.80
C PHE A 178 3.73 3.17 14.25
N VAL A 179 2.82 3.55 15.16
CA VAL A 179 3.12 3.67 16.60
C VAL A 179 3.51 2.32 17.20
N LEU A 180 2.80 1.24 16.86
CA LEU A 180 3.14 -0.12 17.32
C LEU A 180 4.56 -0.53 16.88
N LYS A 181 4.93 -0.26 15.62
CA LYS A 181 6.30 -0.50 15.13
C LYS A 181 7.32 0.33 15.87
N PHE A 182 7.03 1.60 16.12
CA PHE A 182 7.93 2.51 16.81
C PHE A 182 8.20 2.01 18.25
N ILE A 183 7.16 1.65 18.99
CA ILE A 183 7.28 1.09 20.34
C ILE A 183 8.06 -0.24 20.32
N TYR A 184 7.71 -1.16 19.43
CA TYR A 184 8.40 -2.45 19.30
C TYR A 184 9.89 -2.28 18.97
N SER A 185 10.24 -1.29 18.14
CA SER A 185 11.64 -1.01 17.79
C SER A 185 12.45 -0.47 18.98
N ARG A 186 11.82 0.26 19.91
CA ARG A 186 12.46 0.75 21.13
C ARG A 186 12.59 -0.33 22.21
N LEU A 187 11.69 -1.31 22.22
CA LEU A 187 11.68 -2.39 23.21
C LEU A 187 12.61 -3.56 22.87
N LYS A 188 13.18 -3.62 21.66
CA LYS A 188 14.13 -4.67 21.30
C LYS A 188 15.47 -4.35 21.98
N PRO A 189 15.89 -5.06 23.04
CA PRO A 189 17.20 -4.81 23.64
C PRO A 189 18.25 -5.07 22.57
N SER A 190 19.20 -4.14 22.45
CA SER A 190 20.43 -4.32 21.69
C SER A 190 21.05 -5.64 22.16
N LYS A 191 20.98 -6.69 21.34
CA LYS A 191 21.75 -7.91 21.61
C LYS A 191 23.20 -7.48 21.58
N ALA A 192 23.78 -7.43 22.77
CA ALA A 192 25.12 -6.99 23.05
C ALA A 192 26.12 -7.69 22.13
N LYS A 193 27.03 -6.88 21.57
CA LYS A 193 28.40 -7.26 21.23
C LYS A 193 29.05 -7.84 22.49
N SER A 194 28.95 -9.15 22.72
CA SER A 194 29.64 -9.85 23.80
C SER A 194 30.04 -11.28 23.40
N SER A 195 30.55 -11.44 22.17
CA SER A 195 31.14 -12.70 21.71
C SER A 195 32.40 -12.44 20.87
N ASP A 196 33.18 -11.42 21.26
CA ASP A 196 34.44 -11.05 20.57
C ASP A 196 35.53 -10.61 21.58
N ARG A 197 35.35 -10.93 22.88
CA ARG A 197 36.31 -10.58 23.93
C ARG A 197 36.88 -11.76 24.73
N ASP A 198 36.47 -12.99 24.43
CA ASP A 198 36.92 -14.20 25.16
C ASP A 198 37.84 -15.12 24.33
N MET A 199 38.41 -14.64 23.21
CA MET A 199 39.28 -15.47 22.34
C MET A 199 40.68 -14.88 22.04
N GLN A 200 41.11 -13.81 22.72
CA GLN A 200 42.39 -13.18 22.38
C GLN A 200 43.25 -12.73 23.57
N ASP A 201 43.12 -13.41 24.71
CA ASP A 201 44.16 -13.46 25.74
C ASP A 201 44.48 -14.94 26.04
N ASN A 202 45.38 -15.52 25.24
CA ASN A 202 46.19 -16.65 25.68
C ASN A 202 47.60 -16.53 25.08
N PRO A 203 48.54 -15.87 25.77
CA PRO A 203 49.93 -15.80 25.36
C PRO A 203 50.68 -16.98 25.96
N ASP A 204 50.46 -18.18 25.45
CA ASP A 204 51.33 -19.34 25.75
C ASP A 204 51.20 -20.39 24.65
N ASN A 205 52.04 -20.28 23.62
CA ASN A 205 52.60 -21.48 23.02
C ASN A 205 54.02 -21.20 22.53
N LYS A 206 54.95 -21.95 23.13
CA LYS A 206 56.37 -22.07 22.77
C LYS A 206 56.54 -22.70 21.39
#